data_AF-A0A430FIE0-F1
#
_entry.id   AF-A0A430FIE0-F1
#
_cell.length_a   1.000
_cell.length_b   1.000
_cell.length_c   1.000
_cell.angle_alpha   90.00
_cell.angle_beta   90.00
_cell.angle_gamma   90.00
#
_symmetry.space_group_name_H-M   'P 1'
#
loop_
_entity.id
_entity.type
_entity.pdbx_description
1 polymer ?
#
loop_
_entity_poly.entity_id
_entity_poly.type
_entity_poly.pdbx_seq_one_letter_code
_entity_poly.pdbx_strand_id
1 'polypeptide(L)'
;MVAWCAVAGRWSPLIIGLGLALGSAAVQLLLAMIRPGTLGFGDVTCTLMMGLAVGWFGVEAVLVWWLLMGTLGLLMLGIQQRRGRDSIPFAPAIVLSAVIVVLAFTL
;
A
#
# COMPACT_ATOMS: atom_id res chain seq x y z
N MET A 1 -1.41 -5.94 16.92
CA MET A 1 -2.30 -6.81 16.11
C MET A 1 -2.27 -8.27 16.57
N VAL A 2 -1.13 -8.97 16.50
CA VAL A 2 -1.03 -10.40 16.86
C VAL A 2 -1.50 -10.70 18.30
N ALA A 3 -1.02 -9.93 19.28
CA ALA A 3 -1.44 -10.10 20.68
C ALA A 3 -2.95 -9.88 20.89
N TRP A 4 -3.57 -8.97 20.13
CA TRP A 4 -5.01 -8.71 20.20
C TRP A 4 -5.83 -9.84 19.57
N CYS A 5 -5.39 -10.39 18.44
CA CYS A 5 -6.03 -11.56 17.82
C CYS A 5 -5.94 -12.81 18.69
N ALA A 6 -4.82 -13.00 19.40
CA ALA A 6 -4.66 -14.10 20.35
C ALA A 6 -5.63 -14.00 21.53
N VAL A 7 -5.90 -12.79 22.04
CA VAL A 7 -6.84 -12.54 23.14
C VAL A 7 -8.30 -12.57 22.68
N ALA A 8 -8.59 -12.05 21.49
CA ALA A 8 -9.95 -11.95 20.95
C ALA A 8 -10.43 -13.23 20.23
N GLY A 9 -9.55 -14.21 20.00
CA GLY A 9 -9.87 -15.44 19.26
C GLY A 9 -10.21 -15.24 17.76
N ARG A 10 -10.06 -14.02 17.24
CA ARG A 10 -10.43 -13.64 15.87
C ARG A 10 -9.20 -13.60 14.97
N TRP A 11 -8.86 -14.76 14.41
CA TRP A 11 -7.72 -14.93 13.48
C TRP A 11 -8.03 -14.51 12.04
N SER A 12 -9.31 -14.51 11.66
CA SER A 12 -9.77 -14.17 10.30
C SER A 12 -9.28 -12.82 9.77
N PRO A 13 -9.35 -11.68 10.50
CA PRO A 13 -8.86 -10.40 9.98
C PRO A 13 -7.33 -10.38 9.81
N LEU A 14 -6.60 -11.16 10.61
CA LEU A 14 -5.15 -11.22 10.54
C LEU A 14 -4.69 -12.02 9.31
N ILE A 15 -5.34 -13.15 9.02
CA ILE A 15 -5.06 -13.97 7.83
C ILE A 15 -5.41 -13.19 6.56
N ILE A 16 -6.57 -12.55 6.53
CA ILE A 16 -7.01 -11.74 5.37
C ILE A 16 -6.08 -10.54 5.17
N GLY A 17 -5.77 -9.80 6.24
CA GLY A 17 -4.86 -8.66 6.17
C GLY A 17 -3.46 -9.05 5.72
N LEU A 18 -2.93 -10.18 6.20
CA LEU A 18 -1.63 -10.70 5.77
C LEU A 18 -1.65 -11.10 4.29
N GLY A 19 -2.69 -11.80 3.84
CA GLY A 19 -2.85 -12.19 2.44
C GLY A 19 -2.93 -10.99 1.50
N LEU A 20 -3.68 -9.96 1.88
CA LEU A 20 -3.79 -8.71 1.12
C LEU A 20 -2.48 -7.93 1.09
N ALA A 21 -1.77 -7.84 2.22
CA ALA A 21 -0.47 -7.18 2.30
C ALA A 21 0.56 -7.88 1.40
N LEU A 22 0.67 -9.20 1.49
CA LEU A 22 1.56 -10.00 0.64
C LEU A 22 1.17 -9.90 -0.84
N GLY A 23 -0.12 -9.95 -1.17
CA GLY A 23 -0.61 -9.76 -2.53
C GLY A 23 -0.23 -8.38 -3.09
N SER A 24 -0.44 -7.32 -2.32
CA SER A 24 -0.10 -5.96 -2.74
C SER A 24 1.42 -5.74 -2.91
N ALA A 25 2.23 -6.28 -1.99
CA ALA A 25 3.68 -6.25 -2.11
C ALA A 25 4.17 -7.07 -3.31
N ALA A 26 3.57 -8.23 -3.58
CA ALA A 26 3.89 -9.04 -4.76
C ALA A 26 3.58 -8.29 -6.06
N VAL A 27 2.44 -7.61 -6.16
CA VAL A 27 2.10 -6.79 -7.33
C VAL A 27 3.12 -5.66 -7.53
N GLN A 28 3.53 -4.96 -6.47
CA GLN A 28 4.55 -3.92 -6.61
C GLN A 28 5.94 -4.46 -6.91
N LEU A 29 6.30 -5.62 -6.38
CA LEU A 29 7.53 -6.30 -6.75
C LEU A 29 7.52 -6.65 -8.25
N LEU A 30 6.38 -7.13 -8.75
CA LEU A 30 6.19 -7.46 -10.16
C LEU A 30 6.30 -6.20 -11.04
N LEU A 31 5.72 -5.07 -10.61
CA LEU A 31 5.87 -3.77 -11.27
C LEU A 31 7.32 -3.28 -11.27
N ALA A 32 8.04 -3.45 -10.15
CA ALA A 32 9.46 -3.12 -10.05
C ALA A 32 10.32 -3.97 -11.01
N MET A 33 9.97 -5.25 -11.22
CA MET A 33 10.64 -6.12 -12.18
C MET A 33 10.34 -5.76 -13.64
N ILE A 34 9.11 -5.32 -13.95
CA ILE A 34 8.72 -4.91 -15.31
C ILE A 34 9.39 -3.59 -15.71
N ARG A 35 9.51 -2.64 -14.76
CA ARG A 35 10.11 -1.31 -14.99
C ARG A 35 11.24 -1.04 -14.00
N PRO A 36 12.42 -1.68 -14.18
CA PRO A 36 13.58 -1.43 -13.34
C PRO A 36 14.03 0.03 -13.54
N GLY A 37 13.95 0.84 -12.48
CA GLY A 37 14.38 2.25 -12.48
C GLY A 37 13.33 3.23 -11.95
N THR A 38 12.04 2.88 -11.99
CA THR A 38 10.95 3.74 -11.50
C THR A 38 10.40 3.33 -10.14
N LEU A 39 10.47 2.04 -9.78
CA LEU A 39 9.97 1.52 -8.51
C LEU A 39 11.12 0.88 -7.73
N GLY A 40 11.37 1.37 -6.52
CA GLY A 40 12.45 0.87 -5.67
C GLY A 40 12.01 -0.31 -4.81
N PHE A 41 12.97 -1.09 -4.32
CA PHE A 41 12.71 -2.13 -3.31
C PHE A 41 12.12 -1.55 -2.00
N GLY A 42 12.40 -0.27 -1.73
CA GLY A 42 11.78 0.50 -0.65
C GLY A 42 10.26 0.63 -0.80
N ASP A 43 9.74 0.82 -2.02
CA ASP A 43 8.30 0.95 -2.27
C ASP A 43 7.56 -0.36 -1.95
N VAL A 44 8.16 -1.50 -2.32
CA VAL A 44 7.64 -2.84 -2.00
C VAL A 44 7.55 -3.05 -0.48
N THR A 45 8.60 -2.67 0.24
CA THR A 45 8.64 -2.80 1.71
C THR A 45 7.63 -1.86 2.36
N CYS A 46 7.52 -0.61 1.89
CA CYS A 46 6.51 0.34 2.34
C CYS A 46 5.09 -0.20 2.14
N THR A 47 4.81 -0.81 1.00
CA THR A 47 3.48 -1.37 0.72
C THR A 47 3.20 -2.63 1.50
N LEU A 48 4.21 -3.44 1.79
CA LEU A 48 4.03 -4.55 2.72
C LEU A 48 3.63 -4.05 4.11
N MET A 49 4.35 -3.04 4.65
CA MET A 49 4.06 -2.49 5.97
C MET A 49 2.72 -1.76 6.02
N MET A 50 2.44 -0.90 5.04
CA MET A 50 1.20 -0.14 4.96
C MET A 50 0.01 -1.04 4.62
N GLY A 51 0.18 -2.02 3.74
CA GLY A 51 -0.85 -3.00 3.40
C GLY A 51 -1.23 -3.88 4.59
N LEU A 52 -0.29 -4.18 5.49
CA LEU A 52 -0.59 -4.88 6.73
C LEU A 52 -1.36 -3.99 7.73
N ALA A 53 -1.03 -2.70 7.79
CA ALA A 53 -1.76 -1.73 8.62
C ALA A 53 -3.19 -1.52 8.11
N VAL A 54 -3.36 -1.30 6.80
CA VAL A 54 -4.67 -1.09 6.16
C VAL A 54 -5.49 -2.38 6.11
N GLY A 55 -4.85 -3.52 5.85
CA GLY A 55 -5.49 -4.84 5.76
C GLY A 55 -6.20 -5.28 7.03
N TRP A 56 -5.83 -4.72 8.18
CA TRP A 56 -6.54 -4.92 9.44
C TRP A 56 -7.98 -4.40 9.43
N PHE A 57 -8.25 -3.33 8.68
CA PHE A 57 -9.58 -2.75 8.53
C PHE A 57 -10.45 -3.52 7.52
N GLY A 58 -9.86 -4.51 6.81
CA GLY A 58 -10.57 -5.40 5.90
C GLY A 58 -10.34 -5.09 4.42
N VAL A 59 -11.05 -5.84 3.57
CA VAL A 59 -10.87 -5.81 2.10
C VAL A 59 -11.25 -4.45 1.52
N GLU A 60 -12.34 -3.84 2.01
CA GLU A 60 -12.81 -2.54 1.51
C GLU A 60 -11.76 -1.43 1.73
N ALA A 61 -11.13 -1.38 2.91
CA ALA A 61 -10.07 -0.43 3.19
C ALA A 61 -8.87 -0.60 2.25
N VAL A 62 -8.48 -1.85 1.96
CA VAL A 62 -7.40 -2.15 1.01
C VAL A 62 -7.75 -1.73 -0.42
N LEU A 63 -9.00 -1.92 -0.84
CA LEU A 63 -9.46 -1.48 -2.17
C LEU A 63 -9.42 0.05 -2.30
N VAL A 64 -9.96 0.76 -1.30
CA VAL A 64 -9.93 2.24 -1.28
C VAL A 64 -8.49 2.74 -1.24
N TRP A 65 -7.63 2.09 -0.46
CA TRP A 65 -6.20 2.40 -0.40
C TRP A 65 -5.51 2.22 -1.74
N TRP A 66 -5.77 1.11 -2.45
CA TRP A 66 -5.25 0.87 -3.80
C TRP A 66 -5.71 1.93 -4.80
N LEU A 67 -6.99 2.34 -4.76
CA LEU A 67 -7.52 3.40 -5.61
C LEU A 67 -6.86 4.76 -5.32
N LEU A 68 -6.69 5.11 -4.05
CA LEU A 68 -6.02 6.35 -3.64
C LEU A 68 -4.53 6.34 -3.99
N MET A 69 -3.83 5.24 -3.74
CA MET A 69 -2.44 5.05 -4.12
C MET A 69 -2.25 5.17 -5.64
N GLY A 70 -3.11 4.52 -6.42
CA GLY A 70 -3.07 4.57 -7.88
C GLY A 70 -3.33 5.97 -8.43
N THR A 71 -4.32 6.68 -7.91
CA THR A 71 -4.64 8.06 -8.32
C THR A 71 -3.54 9.05 -7.94
N LEU A 72 -3.02 8.98 -6.70
CA LEU A 72 -1.88 9.81 -6.27
C LEU A 72 -0.62 9.49 -7.08
N GLY A 73 -0.37 8.21 -7.35
CA GLY A 73 0.75 7.76 -8.18
C GLY A 73 0.69 8.29 -9.62
N LEU A 74 -0.49 8.21 -10.26
CA LEU A 74 -0.72 8.78 -11.59
C LEU A 74 -0.58 10.31 -11.62
N LEU A 75 -1.07 10.99 -10.59
CA LEU A 75 -0.96 12.43 -10.46
C LEU A 75 0.51 12.87 -10.30
N MET A 76 1.28 12.14 -9.48
CA MET A 76 2.73 12.35 -9.35
C MET A 76 3.48 12.08 -10.66
N LEU A 77 3.15 10.98 -11.36
CA LEU A 77 3.69 10.67 -12.68
C LEU A 77 3.44 11.83 -13.67
N GLY A 78 2.21 12.34 -13.73
CA GLY A 78 1.85 13.46 -14.61
C GLY A 78 2.59 14.76 -14.28
N ILE A 79 2.76 15.08 -12.99
CA ILE A 79 3.56 16.25 -12.57
C ILE A 79 5.03 16.06 -12.91
N GLN A 80 5.56 14.85 -12.71
CA GLN A 80 6.98 14.59 -12.87
C GLN A 80 7.40 14.50 -14.34
N GLN A 81 6.53 13.98 -15.20
CA GLN A 81 6.69 13.99 -16.65
C GLN A 81 6.81 15.42 -17.20
N ARG A 82 6.11 16.40 -16.60
CA ARG A 82 6.26 17.82 -16.94
C ARG A 82 7.58 18.44 -16.47
N ARG A 83 8.24 17.82 -15.49
CA ARG A 83 9.49 18.31 -14.87
C ARG A 83 10.74 17.57 -15.38
N GLY A 84 10.60 16.58 -16.26
CA GLY A 84 11.72 15.87 -16.89
C GLY A 84 12.61 15.06 -15.93
N ARG A 85 12.07 14.54 -14.82
CA ARG A 85 12.81 13.61 -13.94
C ARG A 85 12.39 12.18 -14.23
N ASP A 86 13.37 11.30 -14.36
CA ASP A 86 13.17 9.90 -14.74
C ASP A 86 12.82 8.96 -13.57
N SER A 87 13.00 9.40 -12.32
CA SER A 87 12.72 8.58 -11.14
C SER A 87 11.69 9.25 -10.23
N ILE A 88 10.62 8.51 -9.94
CA ILE A 88 9.50 8.96 -9.10
C ILE A 88 9.48 8.07 -7.86
N PRO A 89 9.78 8.59 -6.67
CA PRO A 89 9.61 7.83 -5.44
C PRO A 89 8.12 7.61 -5.21
N PHE A 90 7.65 6.36 -5.25
CA PHE A 90 6.24 6.01 -5.06
C PHE A 90 5.85 5.91 -3.58
N ALA A 91 6.83 5.73 -2.70
CA ALA A 91 6.66 5.63 -1.24
C ALA A 91 5.79 6.75 -0.62
N PRO A 92 5.90 8.04 -0.98
CA PRO A 92 5.05 9.08 -0.42
C PRO A 92 3.57 8.88 -0.77
N ALA A 93 3.25 8.44 -2.00
CA ALA A 93 1.88 8.15 -2.40
C ALA A 93 1.32 6.94 -1.65
N ILE A 94 2.14 5.90 -1.46
CA ILE A 94 1.80 4.69 -0.68
C ILE A 94 1.46 5.05 0.77
N VAL A 95 2.30 5.87 1.42
CA VAL A 95 2.12 6.25 2.82
C VAL A 95 0.96 7.24 3.00
N LEU A 96 0.86 8.27 2.15
CA LEU A 96 -0.24 9.26 2.25
C LEU A 96 -1.61 8.61 2.07
N SER A 97 -1.77 7.76 1.05
CA SER A 97 -3.01 7.02 0.85
C SER A 97 -3.33 6.12 2.04
N ALA A 98 -2.34 5.45 2.63
CA ALA A 98 -2.54 4.60 3.80
C ALA A 98 -3.02 5.41 5.01
N VAL A 99 -2.40 6.57 5.28
CA VAL A 99 -2.81 7.47 6.37
C VAL A 99 -4.25 7.95 6.18
N ILE A 100 -4.63 8.35 4.96
CA ILE A 100 -6.00 8.79 4.65
C ILE A 100 -7.01 7.67 4.92
N VAL A 101 -6.72 6.45 4.47
CA VAL A 101 -7.62 5.31 4.67
C VAL A 101 -7.71 4.91 6.13
N VAL A 102 -6.58 4.85 6.84
CA VAL A 102 -6.59 4.55 8.27
C VAL A 102 -7.45 5.57 9.01
N LEU A 103 -7.25 6.87 8.76
CA LEU A 103 -8.08 7.90 9.38
C LEU A 103 -9.57 7.74 9.04
N ALA A 104 -9.90 7.49 7.77
CA ALA A 104 -11.28 7.34 7.31
C ALA A 104 -12.00 6.11 7.87
N PHE A 105 -11.29 5.01 8.14
CA PHE A 105 -11.86 3.79 8.71
C PHE A 105 -11.76 3.74 10.25
N THR A 106 -11.09 4.71 10.87
CA THR A 106 -11.03 4.86 12.33
C THR A 106 -12.04 5.86 12.90
N LEU A 107 -12.52 6.82 12.10
CA LEU A 107 -13.51 7.84 12.47
C LEU A 107 -14.94 7.32 12.22
#